data_AF-A0A1H3GZC8-F1
#
_entry.id   AF-A0A1H3GZC8-F1
#
_cell.length_a   1.000
_cell.length_b   1.000
_cell.length_c   1.000
_cell.angle_alpha   90.00
_cell.angle_beta   90.00
_cell.angle_gamma   90.00
#
_symmetry.space_group_name_H-M   'P 1'
#
loop_
_entity.id
_entity.type
_entity.pdbx_description
1 polymer ?
#
loop_
_entity_poly.entity_id
_entity_poly.type
_entity_poly.pdbx_seq_one_letter_code
_entity_poly.pdbx_strand_id
1 'polypeptide(L)'
;MATKQGMCKNCGSLVMFDDRDDLCECVFCNCVFPSKEATEILANPGNYEFKNEKFEKQEGTRHYYSNPVMPDIVEKAVKRDITSKSQSDSAKLKANEFEISPNDVKAPKKLVIGMAVGAVAIVAIIVAIALPMFLSRKSLTEAITADFDKVFDSTSESNYEYKQFDIYGLSCQYVKVGVSGDMTEGDAQQIYSNYVALRSDKRGDASGDVEMYIYTPDTIYFISKDGLTKDVQEPLEIIETTEETK
;
A
#
# COMPACT_ATOMS: atom_id res chain seq x y z
N MET A 1 33.91 11.96 14.04
CA MET A 1 33.68 11.01 15.14
C MET A 1 33.73 9.64 14.52
N ALA A 2 34.73 8.83 14.88
CA ALA A 2 34.91 7.50 14.31
C ALA A 2 34.54 6.49 15.40
N THR A 3 33.54 5.67 15.14
CA THR A 3 33.19 4.55 16.00
C THR A 3 34.25 3.47 15.84
N LYS A 4 34.80 2.99 16.96
CA LYS A 4 35.72 1.85 17.00
C LYS A 4 34.97 0.59 17.42
N GLN A 5 35.44 -0.55 16.91
CA GLN A 5 34.93 -1.87 17.25
C GLN A 5 35.87 -2.54 18.25
N GLY A 6 35.28 -3.22 19.24
CA GLY A 6 36.00 -4.02 20.22
C GLY A 6 35.20 -5.26 20.62
N MET A 7 35.75 -6.06 21.52
CA MET A 7 35.12 -7.28 22.03
C MET A 7 34.93 -7.19 23.54
N CYS A 8 33.79 -7.65 24.03
CA CYS A 8 33.47 -7.62 25.46
C CYS A 8 34.33 -8.62 26.24
N LYS A 9 34.98 -8.12 27.30
CA LYS A 9 35.79 -8.91 28.24
C LYS A 9 35.02 -9.95 29.05
N ASN A 10 33.70 -9.98 28.97
CA ASN A 10 32.88 -10.85 29.81
C ASN A 10 32.16 -11.92 28.98
N CYS A 11 31.48 -11.52 27.90
CA CYS A 11 30.65 -12.41 27.09
C CYS A 11 31.14 -12.61 25.65
N GLY A 12 32.25 -11.99 25.25
CA GLY A 12 32.81 -12.12 23.90
C GLY A 12 31.99 -11.43 22.79
N SER A 13 30.90 -10.74 23.14
CA SER A 13 30.10 -10.00 22.17
C SER A 13 30.86 -8.80 21.60
N LEU A 14 30.59 -8.46 20.34
CA LEU A 14 31.10 -7.25 19.71
C LEU A 14 30.49 -6.01 20.37
N VAL A 15 31.35 -5.01 20.65
CA VAL A 15 30.99 -3.73 21.26
C VAL A 15 31.44 -2.60 20.33
N MET A 16 30.59 -1.58 20.17
CA MET A 16 30.93 -0.35 19.46
C MET A 16 31.01 0.81 20.46
N PHE A 17 32.08 1.59 20.39
CA PHE A 17 32.31 2.73 21.28
C PHE A 17 32.91 3.92 20.50
N ASP A 18 32.81 5.13 21.05
CA ASP A 18 33.42 6.34 20.49
C ASP A 18 34.90 6.42 20.93
N ASP A 19 35.80 6.85 20.05
CA ASP A 19 37.24 6.99 20.33
C ASP A 19 37.56 8.03 21.41
N ARG A 20 36.56 8.79 21.86
CA ARG A 20 36.69 9.80 22.93
C ARG A 20 36.40 9.26 24.32
N ASP A 21 35.68 8.15 24.43
CA ASP A 21 35.28 7.60 25.72
C ASP A 21 36.31 6.55 26.16
N ASP A 22 36.92 6.76 27.33
CA ASP A 22 37.91 5.83 27.92
C ASP A 22 37.28 4.49 28.35
N LEU A 23 35.95 4.46 28.45
CA LEU A 23 35.14 3.33 28.87
C LEU A 23 34.18 2.92 27.75
N CYS A 24 33.95 1.60 27.65
CA CYS A 24 32.97 1.00 26.78
C CYS A 24 32.03 0.11 27.61
N GLU A 25 30.80 -0.06 27.12
CA GLU A 25 29.76 -0.83 27.80
C GLU A 25 29.19 -1.86 26.82
N CYS A 26 29.10 -3.11 27.26
CA CYS A 26 28.50 -4.16 26.44
C CYS A 26 26.97 -4.15 26.58
N VAL A 27 26.25 -4.02 25.46
CA VAL A 27 24.78 -4.04 25.42
C VAL A 27 24.19 -5.38 25.91
N PHE A 28 24.93 -6.48 25.78
CA PHE A 28 24.42 -7.82 26.06
C PHE A 28 24.55 -8.24 27.53
N CYS A 29 25.66 -7.87 28.18
CA CYS A 29 25.92 -8.25 29.56
C CYS A 29 26.07 -7.06 30.52
N ASN A 30 25.93 -5.82 30.04
CA ASN A 30 26.09 -4.57 30.79
C ASN A 30 27.45 -4.41 31.49
N CYS A 31 28.47 -5.15 31.05
CA CYS A 31 29.82 -5.01 31.57
C CYS A 31 30.42 -3.68 31.09
N VAL A 32 30.84 -2.82 32.02
CA VAL A 32 31.57 -1.57 31.75
C VAL A 32 33.06 -1.82 31.97
N PHE A 33 33.89 -1.48 30.97
CA PHE A 33 35.33 -1.74 31.00
C PHE A 33 36.10 -0.81 30.06
N PRO A 34 37.43 -0.70 30.20
CA PRO A 34 38.24 0.21 29.38
C PRO A 34 38.18 -0.09 27.88
N SER A 35 38.02 0.95 27.07
CA SER A 35 37.94 0.88 25.60
C SER A 35 39.19 0.25 24.96
N LYS A 36 40.37 0.42 25.58
CA LYS A 36 41.63 -0.18 25.12
C LYS A 36 41.64 -1.70 25.24
N GLU A 37 41.13 -2.23 26.36
CA GLU A 37 41.01 -3.66 26.57
C GLU A 37 40.08 -4.29 25.52
N ALA A 38 39.01 -3.58 25.14
CA ALA A 38 38.07 -4.06 24.11
C ALA A 38 38.75 -4.28 22.75
N THR A 39 39.65 -3.38 22.36
CA THR A 39 40.42 -3.51 21.11
C THR A 39 41.48 -4.59 21.16
N GLU A 40 42.10 -4.80 22.32
CA GLU A 40 43.12 -5.83 22.52
C GLU A 40 42.52 -7.24 22.48
N ILE A 41 41.35 -7.42 23.10
CA ILE A 41 40.61 -8.69 23.08
C ILE A 41 40.11 -9.02 21.67
N LEU A 42 39.67 -8.01 20.91
CA LEU A 42 39.26 -8.20 19.52
C LEU A 42 40.43 -8.65 18.62
N ALA A 43 41.65 -8.18 18.90
CA ALA A 43 42.84 -8.58 18.15
C ALA A 43 43.29 -10.02 18.46
N ASN A 44 43.02 -10.53 19.67
CA ASN A 44 43.42 -11.87 20.12
C ASN A 44 42.31 -12.60 20.91
N PRO A 45 41.18 -12.95 20.27
CA PRO A 45 40.02 -13.51 20.97
C PRO A 45 40.28 -14.91 21.55
N GLY A 46 41.22 -15.67 20.99
CA GLY A 46 41.52 -17.06 21.41
C GLY A 46 42.31 -17.19 22.72
N ASN A 47 42.91 -16.10 23.22
CA ASN A 47 43.74 -16.10 24.42
C ASN A 47 43.03 -15.52 25.65
N TYR A 48 41.74 -15.18 25.53
CA TYR A 48 40.99 -14.52 26.58
C TYR A 48 39.87 -15.42 27.11
N GLU A 49 39.78 -15.57 28.43
CA GLU A 49 38.76 -16.38 29.09
C GLU A 49 37.53 -15.53 29.44
N PHE A 50 36.39 -15.87 28.85
CA PHE A 50 35.13 -15.15 29.04
C PHE A 50 34.36 -15.69 30.24
N LYS A 51 34.26 -14.89 31.32
CA LYS A 51 33.66 -15.30 32.59
C LYS A 51 32.12 -15.42 32.58
N ASN A 52 31.45 -14.78 31.62
CA ASN A 52 29.98 -14.81 31.46
C ASN A 52 29.20 -14.45 32.74
N GLU A 53 29.69 -13.48 33.50
CA GLU A 53 29.01 -12.98 34.70
C GLU A 53 27.81 -12.09 34.32
N LYS A 54 26.71 -12.15 35.09
CA LYS A 54 25.55 -11.27 34.87
C LYS A 54 25.76 -9.98 35.65
N PHE A 55 25.85 -8.85 34.95
CA PHE A 55 25.85 -7.52 35.57
C PHE A 55 24.44 -6.93 35.54
N GLU A 56 24.03 -6.34 36.67
CA GLU A 56 22.77 -5.60 36.75
C GLU A 56 22.85 -4.32 35.91
N LYS A 57 21.74 -3.98 35.25
CA LYS A 57 21.63 -2.76 34.47
C LYS A 57 21.61 -1.56 35.43
N GLN A 58 22.61 -0.69 35.35
CA GLN A 58 22.60 0.57 36.10
C GLN A 58 21.63 1.54 35.43
N GLU A 59 20.54 1.89 36.11
CA GLU A 59 19.65 2.96 35.66
C GLU A 59 20.20 4.32 36.14
N GLY A 60 20.47 5.23 35.21
CA GLY A 60 20.83 6.62 35.52
C GLY A 60 22.28 7.03 35.24
N THR A 61 23.17 6.12 34.83
CA THR A 61 24.51 6.46 34.34
C THR A 61 24.54 6.59 32.82
N ARG A 62 25.40 7.50 32.31
CA ARG A 62 25.59 7.70 30.86
C ARG A 62 26.03 6.38 30.22
N HIS A 63 25.21 5.85 29.32
CA HIS A 63 25.53 4.63 28.58
C HIS A 63 26.64 4.88 27.55
N TYR A 64 27.60 3.96 27.46
CA TYR A 64 28.77 4.08 26.59
C TYR A 64 28.60 3.36 25.23
N TYR A 65 27.45 2.73 24.99
CA TYR A 65 27.19 1.91 23.80
C TYR A 65 26.45 2.63 22.66
N SER A 66 26.21 3.93 22.77
CA SER A 66 25.52 4.67 21.70
C SER A 66 25.88 6.14 21.72
N ASN A 67 26.41 6.65 20.60
CA ASN A 67 26.18 8.05 20.27
C ASN A 67 24.66 8.18 20.07
N PRO A 68 23.94 8.94 20.91
CA PRO A 68 22.51 9.05 20.75
C PRO A 68 22.25 9.72 19.40
N VAL A 69 21.56 9.02 18.50
CA VAL A 69 21.19 9.52 17.16
C VAL A 69 20.35 10.81 17.28
N MET A 70 19.78 11.06 18.46
CA MET A 70 19.19 12.34 18.85
C MET A 70 19.80 12.84 20.17
N PRO A 71 20.33 14.07 20.23
CA PRO A 71 20.71 14.67 21.51
C PRO A 71 19.47 14.74 22.41
N ASP A 72 19.65 14.38 23.67
CA ASP A 72 18.59 14.32 24.68
C ASP A 72 17.71 15.58 24.65
N ILE A 73 16.46 15.39 24.22
CA ILE A 73 15.52 16.47 23.96
C ILE A 73 15.18 17.19 25.27
N VAL A 74 15.26 16.48 26.39
CA VAL A 74 14.91 16.99 27.72
C VAL A 74 15.97 17.96 28.23
N GLU A 75 17.26 17.62 28.14
CA GLU A 75 18.33 18.55 28.53
C GLU A 75 18.37 19.79 27.64
N LYS A 76 18.12 19.64 26.33
CA LYS A 76 18.00 20.78 25.42
C LYS A 76 16.76 21.63 25.69
N ALA A 77 15.64 21.03 26.09
CA ALA A 77 14.43 21.74 26.45
C ALA A 77 14.61 22.51 27.77
N VAL A 78 15.23 21.90 28.78
CA VAL A 78 15.52 22.56 30.06
C VAL A 78 16.55 23.68 29.88
N LYS A 79 17.61 23.47 29.10
CA LYS A 79 18.57 24.55 28.76
C LYS A 79 17.90 25.68 27.97
N ARG A 80 17.01 25.36 27.01
CA ARG A 80 16.21 26.37 26.29
C ARG A 80 15.34 27.17 27.24
N ASP A 81 14.67 26.53 28.19
CA ASP A 81 13.77 27.19 29.13
C ASP A 81 14.50 28.10 30.12
N ILE A 82 15.74 27.73 30.49
CA ILE A 82 16.62 28.57 31.31
C ILE A 82 17.15 29.76 30.50
N THR A 83 17.60 29.55 29.25
CA THR A 83 18.05 30.65 28.39
C THR A 83 16.92 31.58 27.94
N SER A 84 15.70 31.07 27.73
CA SER A 84 14.55 31.88 27.33
C SER A 84 14.03 32.75 28.48
N LYS A 85 14.06 32.22 29.72
CA LYS A 85 13.72 32.99 30.92
C LYS A 85 14.80 33.99 31.33
N SER A 86 16.08 33.72 31.04
CA SER A 86 17.15 34.70 31.32
C SER A 86 17.26 35.82 30.27
N GLN A 87 16.65 35.67 29.10
CA GLN A 87 16.64 36.69 28.04
C GLN A 87 15.39 37.57 28.03
N SER A 88 14.33 37.25 28.78
CA SER A 88 13.04 37.93 28.64
C SER A 88 12.97 39.35 29.19
N ASP A 89 13.90 39.79 30.05
CA ASP A 89 13.79 41.12 30.69
C ASP A 89 14.90 42.13 30.35
N SER A 90 15.97 41.76 29.62
CA SER A 90 17.06 42.73 29.34
C SER A 90 17.63 42.75 27.93
N ALA A 91 17.13 41.95 26.99
CA ALA A 91 17.62 41.98 25.61
C ALA A 91 16.48 41.87 24.59
N LYS A 92 15.74 42.98 24.38
CA LYS A 92 15.12 43.23 23.07
C LYS A 92 16.22 43.47 22.05
N LEU A 93 16.87 42.39 21.61
CA LEU A 93 17.61 42.37 20.36
C LEU A 93 16.61 42.77 19.27
N LYS A 94 16.87 43.89 18.61
CA LYS A 94 16.11 44.29 17.42
C LYS A 94 16.07 43.08 16.48
N ALA A 95 14.87 42.67 16.08
CA ALA A 95 14.69 41.62 15.09
C ALA A 95 15.57 41.93 13.88
N ASN A 96 16.38 40.95 13.50
CA ASN A 96 17.29 41.08 12.37
C ASN A 96 16.43 41.22 11.10
N GLU A 97 16.54 42.35 10.41
CA GLU A 97 15.66 42.73 9.29
C GLU A 97 15.77 41.78 8.06
N PHE A 98 16.68 40.80 8.12
CA PHE A 98 16.98 39.85 7.06
C PHE A 98 16.53 38.40 7.33
N GLU A 99 16.01 38.09 8.51
CA GLU A 99 15.43 36.76 8.79
C GLU A 99 13.94 36.75 8.42
N ILE A 100 13.65 36.52 7.15
CA ILE A 100 12.28 36.27 6.68
C ILE A 100 11.89 34.85 7.15
N SER A 101 11.03 34.76 8.14
CA SER A 101 10.42 33.49 8.53
C SER A 101 9.48 32.99 7.42
N PRO A 102 9.33 31.68 7.17
CA PRO A 102 8.36 31.16 6.20
C PRO A 102 6.92 31.66 6.41
N ASN A 103 6.58 32.10 7.62
CA ASN A 103 5.29 32.68 7.96
C ASN A 103 5.12 34.17 7.57
N ASP A 104 6.22 34.88 7.24
CA ASP A 104 6.19 36.29 6.82
C ASP A 104 5.95 36.46 5.31
N VAL A 105 6.16 35.38 4.53
CA VAL A 105 5.82 35.36 3.10
C VAL A 105 4.33 35.00 2.94
N LYS A 106 3.44 35.93 3.28
CA LYS A 106 2.01 35.80 2.96
C LYS A 106 1.80 35.98 1.46
N ALA A 107 1.33 34.92 0.81
CA ALA A 107 0.90 35.00 -0.59
C ALA A 107 -0.15 36.11 -0.75
N PRO A 108 -0.04 36.96 -1.79
CA PRO A 108 -1.00 38.02 -2.01
C PRO A 108 -2.40 37.43 -2.19
N LYS A 109 -3.40 37.96 -1.47
CA LYS A 109 -4.78 37.42 -1.45
C LYS A 109 -5.37 37.21 -2.87
N LYS A 110 -5.00 38.06 -3.82
CA LYS A 110 -5.41 37.94 -5.24
C LYS A 110 -4.89 36.67 -5.91
N LEU A 111 -3.67 36.24 -5.59
CA LEU A 111 -3.08 35.01 -6.11
C LEU A 111 -3.74 33.78 -5.51
N VAL A 112 -4.00 33.79 -4.20
CA VAL A 112 -4.73 32.70 -3.52
C VAL A 112 -6.14 32.53 -4.10
N ILE A 113 -6.87 33.64 -4.28
CA ILE A 113 -8.21 33.62 -4.91
C ILE A 113 -8.10 33.14 -6.36
N GLY A 114 -7.11 33.61 -7.13
CA GLY A 114 -6.88 33.16 -8.51
C GLY A 114 -6.63 31.66 -8.62
N MET A 115 -5.80 31.10 -7.73
CA MET A 115 -5.55 29.66 -7.67
C MET A 115 -6.81 28.88 -7.27
N ALA A 116 -7.57 29.37 -6.30
CA ALA A 116 -8.82 28.74 -5.90
C ALA A 116 -9.85 28.71 -7.05
N VAL A 117 -10.03 29.83 -7.75
CA VAL A 117 -10.92 29.91 -8.93
C VAL A 117 -10.43 28.98 -10.05
N GLY A 118 -9.11 28.95 -10.31
CA GLY A 118 -8.53 28.04 -11.31
C GLY A 118 -8.78 26.57 -10.97
N ALA A 119 -8.58 26.17 -9.71
CA ALA A 119 -8.86 24.82 -9.25
C ALA A 119 -10.35 24.44 -9.40
N VAL A 120 -11.26 25.34 -8.99
CA VAL A 120 -12.70 25.12 -9.15
C VAL A 120 -13.11 25.00 -10.62
N ALA A 121 -12.52 25.82 -11.50
CA ALA A 121 -12.79 25.74 -12.94
C ALA A 121 -12.35 24.41 -13.54
N ILE A 122 -11.18 23.89 -13.15
CA ILE A 122 -10.71 22.57 -13.59
C ILE A 122 -11.65 21.46 -13.13
N VAL A 123 -12.05 21.50 -11.85
CA VAL A 123 -13.00 20.52 -11.30
C VAL A 123 -14.34 20.59 -12.04
N ALA A 124 -14.85 21.79 -12.33
CA ALA A 124 -16.09 21.97 -13.08
C ALA A 124 -16.01 21.37 -14.49
N ILE A 125 -14.87 21.52 -15.19
CA ILE A 125 -14.66 20.90 -16.52
C ILE A 125 -14.67 19.37 -16.42
N ILE A 126 -13.98 18.80 -15.42
CA ILE A 126 -13.96 17.35 -15.21
C ILE A 126 -15.37 16.82 -14.96
N VAL A 127 -16.14 17.48 -14.09
CA VAL A 127 -17.53 17.09 -13.80
C VAL A 127 -18.41 17.21 -15.04
N ALA A 128 -18.25 18.28 -15.83
CA ALA A 128 -19.03 18.50 -17.04
C ALA A 128 -18.82 17.41 -18.10
N ILE A 129 -17.65 16.75 -18.12
CA ILE A 129 -17.36 15.63 -19.04
C ILE A 129 -17.72 14.28 -18.39
N ALA A 130 -17.32 14.07 -17.14
CA ALA A 130 -17.49 12.79 -16.46
C ALA A 130 -18.96 12.46 -16.16
N LEU A 131 -19.77 13.46 -15.81
CA LEU A 131 -21.17 13.24 -15.44
C LEU A 131 -22.03 12.76 -16.62
N PRO A 132 -22.00 13.38 -17.81
CA PRO A 132 -22.70 12.84 -18.98
C PRO A 132 -22.24 11.42 -19.33
N MET A 133 -20.92 11.15 -19.31
CA MET A 133 -20.40 9.81 -19.56
C MET A 133 -20.93 8.78 -18.56
N PHE A 134 -20.98 9.14 -17.27
CA PHE A 134 -21.53 8.28 -16.23
C PHE A 134 -23.02 8.01 -16.43
N LEU A 135 -23.81 9.04 -16.73
CA LEU A 135 -25.25 8.92 -16.97
C LEU A 135 -25.54 8.06 -18.20
N SER A 136 -24.84 8.28 -19.31
CA SER A 136 -24.96 7.46 -20.52
C SER A 136 -24.57 6.01 -20.28
N ARG A 137 -23.50 5.75 -19.52
CA ARG A 137 -23.12 4.39 -19.13
C ARG A 137 -24.22 3.74 -18.29
N LYS A 138 -24.72 4.44 -17.27
CA LYS A 138 -25.76 3.92 -16.38
C LYS A 138 -27.03 3.59 -17.14
N SER A 139 -27.52 4.50 -17.99
CA SER A 139 -28.72 4.26 -18.81
C SER A 139 -28.54 3.10 -19.78
N LEU A 140 -27.36 2.98 -20.41
CA LEU A 140 -27.06 1.86 -21.30
C LEU A 140 -27.04 0.53 -20.54
N THR A 141 -26.41 0.50 -19.36
CA THR A 141 -26.35 -0.68 -18.51
C THR A 141 -27.75 -1.10 -18.09
N GLU A 142 -28.57 -0.16 -17.60
CA GLU A 142 -29.97 -0.42 -17.23
C GLU A 142 -30.80 -0.95 -18.41
N ALA A 143 -30.64 -0.38 -19.60
CA ALA A 143 -31.36 -0.80 -20.79
C ALA A 143 -30.95 -2.21 -21.28
N ILE A 144 -29.66 -2.56 -21.20
CA ILE A 144 -29.18 -3.90 -21.55
C ILE A 144 -29.64 -4.91 -20.49
N THR A 145 -29.50 -4.58 -19.20
CA THR A 145 -29.93 -5.43 -18.07
C THR A 145 -31.42 -5.75 -18.14
N ALA A 146 -32.27 -4.78 -18.49
CA ALA A 146 -33.72 -4.98 -18.61
C ALA A 146 -34.12 -5.97 -19.71
N ASP A 147 -33.29 -6.10 -20.74
CA ASP A 147 -33.53 -6.97 -21.90
C ASP A 147 -32.55 -8.15 -21.94
N PHE A 148 -31.82 -8.41 -20.86
CA PHE A 148 -30.73 -9.39 -20.85
C PHE A 148 -31.21 -10.84 -21.06
N ASP A 149 -32.44 -11.14 -20.64
CA ASP A 149 -33.09 -12.45 -20.90
C ASP A 149 -33.09 -12.82 -22.39
N LYS A 150 -33.23 -11.82 -23.27
CA LYS A 150 -33.23 -12.02 -24.74
C LYS A 150 -31.91 -12.59 -25.26
N VAL A 151 -30.82 -12.46 -24.49
CA VAL A 151 -29.53 -13.06 -24.82
C VAL A 151 -29.63 -14.60 -24.81
N PHE A 152 -30.54 -15.15 -24.01
CA PHE A 152 -30.75 -16.60 -23.80
C PHE A 152 -32.04 -17.13 -24.46
N ASP A 153 -32.90 -16.27 -25.03
CA ASP A 153 -34.19 -16.67 -25.63
C ASP A 153 -34.05 -17.66 -26.82
N SER A 154 -32.93 -17.65 -27.54
CA SER A 154 -32.73 -18.53 -28.71
C SER A 154 -32.28 -19.95 -28.36
N THR A 155 -32.05 -20.26 -27.10
CA THR A 155 -31.54 -21.55 -26.63
C THR A 155 -32.66 -22.42 -26.07
N SER A 156 -33.72 -22.62 -26.83
CA SER A 156 -34.98 -23.27 -26.41
C SER A 156 -34.87 -24.76 -26.03
N GLU A 157 -33.69 -25.37 -26.10
CA GLU A 157 -33.43 -26.75 -25.63
C GLU A 157 -32.25 -26.84 -24.63
N SER A 158 -31.77 -25.71 -24.10
CA SER A 158 -30.59 -25.72 -23.22
C SER A 158 -30.88 -26.26 -21.83
N ASN A 159 -30.05 -27.20 -21.36
CA ASN A 159 -30.05 -27.71 -19.98
C ASN A 159 -29.40 -26.75 -18.96
N TYR A 160 -29.35 -25.46 -19.28
CA TYR A 160 -28.61 -24.48 -18.51
C TYR A 160 -29.42 -23.19 -18.34
N GLU A 161 -29.29 -22.57 -17.17
CA GLU A 161 -29.92 -21.31 -16.81
C GLU A 161 -28.83 -20.36 -16.34
N TYR A 162 -28.87 -19.10 -16.77
CA TYR A 162 -27.92 -18.11 -16.23
C TYR A 162 -28.32 -17.79 -14.77
N LYS A 163 -27.34 -17.81 -13.86
CA LYS A 163 -27.56 -17.55 -12.43
C LYS A 163 -27.17 -16.13 -12.04
N GLN A 164 -26.14 -15.61 -12.67
CA GLN A 164 -25.63 -14.28 -12.41
C GLN A 164 -24.98 -13.72 -13.66
N PHE A 165 -25.04 -12.40 -13.83
CA PHE A 165 -24.23 -11.71 -14.82
C PHE A 165 -23.71 -10.39 -14.26
N ASP A 166 -22.62 -9.91 -14.86
CA ASP A 166 -22.03 -8.61 -14.61
C ASP A 166 -21.64 -7.97 -15.93
N ILE A 167 -22.07 -6.72 -16.13
CA ILE A 167 -21.82 -5.93 -17.34
C ILE A 167 -21.02 -4.70 -16.92
N TYR A 168 -19.84 -4.53 -17.51
CA TYR A 168 -18.91 -3.47 -17.13
C TYR A 168 -18.17 -2.85 -18.34
N GLY A 169 -17.40 -1.81 -18.04
CA GLY A 169 -16.80 -0.93 -19.05
C GLY A 169 -17.64 0.32 -19.35
N LEU A 170 -17.01 1.30 -20.00
CA LEU A 170 -17.67 2.57 -20.34
C LEU A 170 -18.78 2.41 -21.37
N SER A 171 -18.68 1.39 -22.23
CA SER A 171 -19.62 1.11 -23.32
C SER A 171 -20.31 -0.24 -23.16
N CYS A 172 -20.31 -0.81 -21.95
CA CYS A 172 -20.81 -2.16 -21.68
C CYS A 172 -20.14 -3.21 -22.59
N GLN A 173 -18.83 -3.09 -22.81
CA GLN A 173 -18.10 -4.00 -23.68
C GLN A 173 -17.66 -5.30 -23.00
N TYR A 174 -17.66 -5.34 -21.67
CA TYR A 174 -17.22 -6.52 -20.94
C TYR A 174 -18.40 -7.17 -20.24
N VAL A 175 -18.53 -8.47 -20.41
CA VAL A 175 -19.62 -9.26 -19.82
C VAL A 175 -19.05 -10.48 -19.11
N LYS A 176 -19.58 -10.78 -17.94
CA LYS A 176 -19.37 -12.03 -17.22
C LYS A 176 -20.73 -12.66 -16.97
N VAL A 177 -20.89 -13.94 -17.25
CA VAL A 177 -22.13 -14.68 -17.01
C VAL A 177 -21.78 -16.00 -16.33
N GLY A 178 -22.44 -16.31 -15.22
CA GLY A 178 -22.43 -17.63 -14.61
C GLY A 178 -23.66 -18.43 -15.02
N VAL A 179 -23.47 -19.67 -15.43
CA VAL A 179 -24.52 -20.55 -15.94
C VAL A 179 -24.49 -21.88 -15.17
N SER A 180 -25.65 -22.48 -14.90
CA SER A 180 -25.77 -23.65 -14.01
C SER A 180 -25.48 -25.00 -14.63
N GLY A 181 -25.33 -25.09 -15.95
CA GLY A 181 -25.18 -26.36 -16.66
C GLY A 181 -24.10 -26.30 -17.73
N ASP A 182 -23.82 -27.46 -18.29
CA ASP A 182 -22.88 -27.59 -19.39
C ASP A 182 -23.44 -26.92 -20.64
N MET A 183 -22.54 -26.25 -21.35
CA MET A 183 -22.85 -25.45 -22.53
C MET A 183 -21.90 -25.86 -23.64
N THR A 184 -22.38 -25.91 -24.88
CA THR A 184 -21.51 -26.18 -26.04
C THR A 184 -20.82 -24.91 -26.53
N GLU A 185 -19.76 -25.06 -27.34
CA GLU A 185 -19.10 -23.90 -27.97
C GLU A 185 -20.06 -23.11 -28.90
N GLY A 186 -20.99 -23.81 -29.56
CA GLY A 186 -22.00 -23.18 -30.42
C GLY A 186 -22.98 -22.33 -29.63
N ASP A 187 -23.42 -22.81 -28.47
CA ASP A 187 -24.27 -22.05 -27.54
C ASP A 187 -23.56 -20.80 -27.03
N ALA A 188 -22.28 -20.93 -26.65
CA ALA A 188 -21.45 -19.81 -26.19
C ALA A 188 -21.32 -18.71 -27.27
N GLN A 189 -21.10 -19.11 -28.53
CA GLN A 189 -21.03 -18.18 -29.67
C GLN A 189 -22.38 -17.53 -29.98
N GLN A 190 -23.48 -18.26 -29.82
CA GLN A 190 -24.82 -17.73 -30.01
C GLN A 190 -25.15 -16.69 -28.94
N ILE A 191 -24.90 -16.98 -27.67
CA ILE A 191 -25.05 -16.05 -26.54
C ILE A 191 -24.23 -14.78 -26.77
N TYR A 192 -22.96 -14.93 -27.17
CA TYR A 192 -22.11 -13.80 -27.52
C TYR A 192 -22.72 -12.94 -28.64
N SER A 193 -23.17 -13.58 -29.72
CA SER A 193 -23.76 -12.90 -30.88
C SER A 193 -25.06 -12.17 -30.51
N ASN A 194 -25.90 -12.80 -29.69
CA ASN A 194 -27.14 -12.21 -29.17
C ASN A 194 -26.84 -10.98 -28.30
N TYR A 195 -25.81 -11.06 -27.44
CA TYR A 195 -25.41 -9.92 -26.63
C TYR A 195 -24.85 -8.77 -27.48
N VAL A 196 -24.02 -9.04 -28.47
CA VAL A 196 -23.49 -8.02 -29.39
C VAL A 196 -24.64 -7.33 -30.12
N ALA A 197 -25.65 -8.08 -30.58
CA ALA A 197 -26.84 -7.53 -31.20
C ALA A 197 -27.66 -6.65 -30.23
N LEU A 198 -27.92 -7.14 -29.02
CA LEU A 198 -28.64 -6.38 -27.98
C LEU A 198 -27.90 -5.08 -27.64
N ARG A 199 -26.59 -5.15 -27.44
CA ARG A 199 -25.77 -3.97 -27.17
C ARG A 199 -25.81 -2.99 -28.34
N SER A 200 -25.73 -3.46 -29.57
CA SER A 200 -25.81 -2.62 -30.77
C SER A 200 -27.15 -1.90 -30.86
N ASP A 201 -28.27 -2.58 -30.56
CA ASP A 201 -29.61 -2.00 -30.52
C ASP A 201 -29.70 -0.88 -29.48
N LYS A 202 -29.25 -1.12 -28.24
CA LYS A 202 -29.34 -0.13 -27.15
C LYS A 202 -28.37 1.03 -27.28
N ARG A 203 -27.17 0.78 -27.83
CA ARG A 203 -26.12 1.78 -27.97
C ARG A 203 -26.24 2.61 -29.25
N GLY A 204 -26.87 2.07 -30.28
CA GLY A 204 -26.91 2.67 -31.62
C GLY A 204 -25.59 2.56 -32.39
N ASP A 205 -24.70 1.65 -31.99
CA ASP A 205 -23.40 1.41 -32.62
C ASP A 205 -23.07 -0.09 -32.64
N ALA A 206 -22.71 -0.60 -33.83
CA ALA A 206 -22.45 -2.00 -34.11
C ALA A 206 -21.02 -2.46 -33.76
N SER A 207 -20.26 -1.67 -33.00
CA SER A 207 -18.92 -2.03 -32.54
C SER A 207 -18.87 -3.41 -31.88
N GLY A 208 -18.22 -4.36 -32.55
CA GLY A 208 -17.98 -5.74 -32.08
C GLY A 208 -16.86 -5.89 -31.06
N ASP A 209 -16.32 -4.78 -30.54
CA ASP A 209 -15.38 -4.77 -29.41
C ASP A 209 -16.12 -5.18 -28.12
N VAL A 210 -16.50 -6.45 -28.01
CA VAL A 210 -17.10 -7.06 -26.83
C VAL A 210 -16.22 -8.23 -26.40
N GLU A 211 -16.04 -8.36 -25.10
CA GLU A 211 -15.37 -9.48 -24.44
C GLU A 211 -16.33 -10.11 -23.46
N MET A 212 -16.58 -11.40 -23.62
CA MET A 212 -17.53 -12.16 -22.80
C MET A 212 -16.84 -13.34 -22.14
N TYR A 213 -17.04 -13.48 -20.84
CA TYR A 213 -16.67 -14.65 -20.07
C TYR A 213 -17.93 -15.39 -19.63
N ILE A 214 -18.05 -16.66 -20.01
CA ILE A 214 -19.15 -17.52 -19.58
C ILE A 214 -18.57 -18.61 -18.67
N TYR A 215 -18.96 -18.58 -17.41
CA TYR A 215 -18.58 -19.54 -16.38
C TYR A 215 -19.63 -20.64 -16.33
N THR A 216 -19.22 -21.86 -16.63
CA THR A 216 -20.00 -23.10 -16.42
C THR A 216 -19.37 -23.89 -15.27
N PRO A 217 -20.00 -24.95 -14.76
CA PRO A 217 -19.41 -25.76 -13.68
C PRO A 217 -17.99 -26.26 -14.00
N ASP A 218 -17.76 -26.69 -15.24
CA ASP A 218 -16.52 -27.39 -15.62
C ASP A 218 -15.62 -26.56 -16.57
N THR A 219 -16.12 -25.48 -17.15
CA THR A 219 -15.40 -24.74 -18.20
C THR A 219 -15.66 -23.24 -18.15
N ILE A 220 -14.62 -22.46 -18.42
CA ILE A 220 -14.73 -21.02 -18.67
C ILE A 220 -14.56 -20.77 -20.17
N TYR A 221 -15.58 -20.20 -20.78
CA TYR A 221 -15.51 -19.73 -22.16
C TYR A 221 -15.14 -18.26 -22.19
N PHE A 222 -14.10 -17.89 -22.91
CA PHE A 222 -13.79 -16.51 -23.25
C PHE A 222 -14.04 -16.29 -24.74
N ILE A 223 -14.97 -15.40 -25.06
CA ILE A 223 -15.35 -15.05 -26.43
C ILE A 223 -15.07 -13.58 -26.67
N SER A 224 -14.39 -13.28 -27.77
CA SER A 224 -14.16 -11.92 -28.26
C SER A 224 -14.29 -11.86 -29.78
N LYS A 225 -14.08 -10.68 -30.38
CA LYS A 225 -14.00 -10.53 -31.84
C LYS A 225 -12.92 -11.40 -32.51
N ASP A 226 -11.88 -11.77 -31.76
CA ASP A 226 -10.74 -12.54 -32.27
C ASP A 226 -10.99 -14.06 -32.21
N GLY A 227 -12.08 -14.48 -31.58
CA GLY A 227 -12.51 -15.88 -31.52
C GLY A 227 -12.91 -16.33 -30.11
N LEU A 228 -13.15 -17.64 -30.02
CA LEU A 228 -13.50 -18.34 -28.78
C LEU A 228 -12.28 -19.10 -28.25
N THR A 229 -12.03 -18.98 -26.96
CA THR A 229 -11.07 -19.81 -26.21
C THR A 229 -11.78 -20.43 -25.02
N LYS A 230 -11.38 -21.64 -24.62
CA LYS A 230 -11.93 -22.34 -23.47
C LYS A 230 -10.83 -22.74 -22.51
N ASP A 231 -11.10 -22.56 -21.22
CA ASP A 231 -10.24 -23.01 -20.13
C ASP A 231 -11.04 -24.03 -19.31
N VAL A 232 -10.59 -25.29 -19.32
CA VAL A 232 -11.23 -26.39 -18.60
C VAL A 232 -10.75 -26.33 -17.17
N GLN A 233 -11.66 -26.06 -16.24
CA GLN A 233 -11.31 -26.04 -14.82
C GLN A 233 -11.20 -27.49 -14.35
N GLU A 234 -10.04 -27.89 -13.81
CA GLU A 234 -9.97 -29.17 -13.11
C GLU A 234 -10.90 -29.10 -11.88
N PRO A 235 -11.77 -30.11 -11.67
CA PRO A 235 -12.66 -30.11 -10.52
C PRO A 235 -11.84 -30.04 -9.25
N LEU A 236 -12.00 -28.97 -8.47
CA LEU A 236 -11.40 -28.86 -7.16
C LEU A 236 -12.05 -29.94 -6.27
N GLU A 237 -11.27 -30.97 -5.89
CA GLU A 237 -11.69 -31.92 -4.87
C GLU A 237 -11.89 -31.15 -3.56
N ILE A 238 -13.14 -30.82 -3.24
CA ILE A 238 -13.50 -30.29 -1.94
C ILE A 238 -13.37 -31.46 -0.95
N ILE A 239 -12.25 -31.51 -0.25
CA ILE A 239 -12.05 -32.44 0.86
C ILE A 239 -13.00 -31.99 1.97
N GLU A 240 -14.21 -32.54 2.00
CA GLU A 240 -15.13 -32.39 3.13
C GLU A 240 -14.44 -32.94 4.37
N THR A 241 -13.93 -32.04 5.21
CA THR A 241 -13.35 -32.42 6.49
C THR A 241 -14.51 -32.79 7.40
N THR A 242 -14.86 -34.08 7.42
CA THR A 242 -15.85 -34.62 8.36
C THR A 242 -15.26 -34.51 9.76
N GLU A 243 -15.60 -33.45 10.49
CA GLU A 243 -15.33 -33.37 11.93
C GLU A 243 -16.20 -34.40 12.64
N GLU A 244 -15.70 -35.64 12.76
CA GLU A 244 -16.12 -36.57 13.81
C GLU A 244 -15.57 -36.08 15.15
N THR A 245 -16.29 -35.16 15.79
CA THR A 245 -16.03 -34.82 17.20
C THR A 245 -16.76 -35.82 18.09
N LYS A 246 -16.01 -36.78 18.62
CA LYS A 246 -16.39 -37.68 19.73
C LYS A 246 -16.48 -36.94 21.07
#